data_AF-A0A7W7BS38-F1
#
_entry.id   AF-A0A7W7BS38-F1
#
_cell.length_a   1.000
_cell.length_b   1.000
_cell.length_c   1.000
_cell.angle_alpha   90.00
_cell.angle_beta   90.00
_cell.angle_gamma   90.00
#
_symmetry.space_group_name_H-M   'P 1'
#
loop_
_entity.id
_entity.type
_entity.pdbx_description
1 polymer ?
#
loop_
_entity_poly.entity_id
_entity_poly.type
_entity_poly.pdbx_seq_one_letter_code
_entity_poly.pdbx_strand_id
1 'polypeptide(L)'
;MNGREQLLVAESEIGLAIIALGSLNPTDLDVHPIESEDDEARLEQHSTLKALWADRRRQIGGTKIADAEPHIRSAEQAAVRALNFLEDHALGEAAHEAVHRAAQLRRGLLGCPIEFRDDAYWTTCPFSLAHIRVGFSAGITGSFVCSVCEKPMEDCDHLPGTTYDHVKRGGDGSCNVCHESNCEHTDGETYAATATPVGVAFSAHEVSMVPRPMYPQARFGEIEVTDDLDFEARALAQAGRLHCDECLGPCEGLLDARTWASRVGLPIA
;
A
#
# COMPACT_ATOMS: atom_id res chain seq x y z
N MET A 1 8.42 0.48 10.60
CA MET A 1 8.76 1.51 9.60
C MET A 1 7.70 2.58 9.63
N ASN A 2 8.09 3.86 9.64
CA ASN A 2 7.17 4.99 9.61
C ASN A 2 7.02 5.56 8.19
N GLY A 3 6.02 6.43 7.96
CA GLY A 3 5.73 6.97 6.63
C GLY A 3 6.89 7.74 5.97
N ARG A 4 7.77 8.39 6.74
CA ARG A 4 8.93 9.13 6.19
C ARG A 4 9.99 8.20 5.62
N GLU A 5 10.25 7.09 6.30
CA GLU A 5 11.16 6.06 5.80
C GLU A 5 10.64 5.46 4.49
N GLN A 6 9.33 5.20 4.40
CA GLN A 6 8.70 4.70 3.18
C GLN A 6 8.80 5.69 2.02
N LEU A 7 8.65 6.99 2.29
CA LEU A 7 8.85 8.02 1.28
C LEU A 7 10.29 8.02 0.74
N LEU A 8 11.29 7.93 1.62
CA LEU A 8 12.70 7.86 1.21
C LEU A 8 12.99 6.59 0.38
N VAL A 9 12.40 5.45 0.75
CA VAL A 9 12.51 4.21 -0.03
C VAL A 9 11.89 4.41 -1.42
N ALA A 10 10.69 5.00 -1.50
CA ALA A 10 10.04 5.26 -2.78
C ALA A 10 10.91 6.12 -3.71
N GLU A 11 11.46 7.22 -3.21
CA GLU A 11 12.36 8.09 -3.99
C GLU A 11 13.62 7.35 -4.47
N SER A 12 14.24 6.58 -3.57
CA SER A 12 15.43 5.80 -3.89
C SER A 12 15.15 4.78 -4.99
N GLU A 13 14.03 4.07 -4.91
CA GLU A 13 13.66 3.01 -5.86
C GLU A 13 13.23 3.60 -7.22
N ILE A 14 12.56 4.76 -7.22
CA ILE A 14 12.32 5.52 -8.47
C ILE A 14 13.66 5.88 -9.12
N GLY A 15 14.63 6.38 -8.34
CA GLY A 15 15.97 6.70 -8.84
C GLY A 15 16.69 5.47 -9.44
N LEU A 16 16.62 4.32 -8.77
CA LEU A 16 17.20 3.07 -9.27
C LEU A 16 16.52 2.57 -10.54
N ALA A 17 15.18 2.67 -10.62
CA ALA A 17 14.44 2.35 -11.83
C ALA A 17 14.90 3.23 -13.01
N ILE A 18 15.03 4.54 -12.81
CA ILE A 18 15.51 5.48 -13.84
C ILE A 18 16.94 5.12 -14.29
N ILE A 19 17.83 4.81 -13.34
CA ILE A 19 19.20 4.38 -13.66
C ILE A 19 19.18 3.10 -14.54
N ALA A 20 18.34 2.11 -14.20
CA ALA A 20 18.21 0.87 -14.96
C ALA A 20 17.68 1.10 -16.39
N LEU A 21 16.79 2.08 -16.59
CA LEU A 21 16.28 2.46 -17.91
C LEU A 21 17.33 3.21 -18.77
N GLY A 22 18.41 3.69 -18.15
CA GLY A 22 19.47 4.48 -18.77
C GLY A 22 19.10 5.95 -18.93
N SER A 23 19.86 6.71 -19.71
CA SER A 23 19.67 8.17 -19.91
C SER A 23 18.33 8.58 -20.57
N LEU A 24 17.41 7.64 -20.80
CA LEU A 24 16.05 7.92 -21.23
C LEU A 24 15.21 8.14 -19.97
N ASN A 25 15.18 9.38 -19.48
CA ASN A 25 14.40 9.70 -18.29
C ASN A 25 12.90 9.61 -18.61
N PRO A 26 12.14 8.67 -18.00
CA PRO A 26 10.72 8.53 -18.29
C PRO A 26 9.91 9.70 -17.73
N THR A 27 10.45 10.43 -16.74
CA THR A 27 9.80 11.61 -16.16
C THR A 27 9.88 12.85 -17.06
N ASP A 28 10.57 12.79 -18.20
CA ASP A 28 10.52 13.85 -19.23
C ASP A 28 9.12 13.95 -19.87
N LEU A 29 8.28 12.93 -19.67
CA LEU A 29 6.85 13.01 -19.86
C LEU A 29 6.28 13.75 -18.65
N ASP A 30 6.53 15.05 -18.58
CA ASP A 30 5.93 15.91 -17.56
C ASP A 30 4.43 16.02 -17.85
N VAL A 31 3.69 15.02 -17.37
CA VAL A 31 2.25 14.97 -17.49
C VAL A 31 1.68 15.83 -16.38
N HIS A 32 1.77 17.15 -16.57
CA HIS A 32 1.03 18.05 -15.72
C HIS A 32 -0.47 17.74 -15.86
N PRO A 33 -1.23 17.81 -14.75
CA PRO A 33 -2.67 17.68 -14.82
C PRO A 33 -3.22 18.74 -15.76
N ILE A 34 -4.04 18.34 -16.74
CA ILE A 34 -4.94 19.28 -17.38
C ILE A 34 -6.10 19.46 -16.40
N GLU A 35 -6.23 20.65 -15.81
CA GLU A 35 -7.41 21.09 -15.07
C GLU A 35 -8.56 21.38 -16.05
N SER A 36 -9.00 20.36 -16.79
CA SER A 36 -10.11 20.48 -17.74
C SER A 36 -11.28 19.67 -17.23
N GLU A 37 -12.42 20.35 -17.04
CA GLU A 37 -13.72 19.70 -16.80
C GLU A 37 -14.27 19.03 -18.09
N ASP A 38 -13.56 19.14 -19.22
CA ASP A 38 -13.91 18.52 -20.49
C ASP A 38 -13.36 17.10 -20.60
N ASP A 39 -14.26 16.12 -20.57
CA ASP A 39 -13.96 14.69 -20.76
C ASP A 39 -13.30 14.39 -22.11
N GLU A 40 -13.63 15.14 -23.18
CA GLU A 40 -13.04 14.91 -24.50
C GLU A 40 -11.54 15.24 -24.50
N ALA A 41 -11.16 16.38 -23.92
CA ALA A 41 -9.77 16.78 -23.76
C ALA A 41 -8.97 15.76 -22.91
N ARG A 42 -9.61 15.22 -21.87
CA ARG A 42 -8.99 14.18 -21.01
C ARG A 42 -8.75 12.88 -21.78
N LEU A 43 -9.72 12.43 -22.57
CA LEU A 43 -9.58 11.24 -23.42
C LEU A 43 -8.48 11.43 -24.49
N GLU A 44 -8.39 12.62 -25.10
CA GLU A 44 -7.34 12.94 -26.07
C GLU A 44 -5.94 12.92 -25.42
N GLN A 45 -5.82 13.48 -24.21
CA GLN A 45 -4.57 13.44 -23.45
C GLN A 45 -4.17 11.99 -23.10
N HIS A 46 -5.11 11.18 -22.61
CA HIS A 46 -4.87 9.76 -22.32
C HIS A 46 -4.37 9.02 -23.56
N SER A 47 -5.02 9.22 -24.71
CA SER A 47 -4.63 8.60 -25.98
C SER A 47 -3.20 9.01 -26.39
N THR A 48 -2.88 10.29 -26.27
CA THR A 48 -1.55 10.85 -26.58
C THR A 48 -0.48 10.22 -25.68
N LEU A 49 -0.72 10.14 -24.38
CA LEU A 49 0.23 9.57 -23.43
C LEU A 49 0.41 8.06 -23.61
N LYS A 50 -0.66 7.34 -23.93
CA LYS A 50 -0.57 5.91 -24.30
C LYS A 50 0.33 5.71 -25.51
N ALA A 51 0.19 6.54 -26.54
CA ALA A 51 1.05 6.49 -27.73
C ALA A 51 2.52 6.81 -27.37
N LEU A 52 2.76 7.86 -26.60
CA LEU A 52 4.11 8.24 -26.15
C LEU A 52 4.78 7.13 -25.35
N TRP A 53 4.07 6.51 -24.41
CA TRP A 53 4.59 5.38 -23.63
C TRP A 53 4.84 4.16 -24.49
N ALA A 54 3.97 3.86 -25.45
CA ALA A 54 4.19 2.77 -26.39
C ALA A 54 5.48 2.98 -27.21
N ASP A 55 5.74 4.20 -27.66
CA ASP A 55 6.95 4.56 -28.41
C ASP A 55 8.20 4.48 -27.51
N ARG A 56 8.11 5.02 -26.29
CA ARG A 56 9.19 4.98 -25.30
C ARG A 56 9.55 3.55 -24.92
N ARG A 57 8.57 2.68 -24.72
CA ARG A 57 8.77 1.25 -24.43
C ARG A 57 9.54 0.56 -25.55
N ARG A 58 9.25 0.89 -26.82
CA ARG A 58 10.01 0.37 -27.98
C ARG A 58 11.45 0.86 -27.99
N GLN A 59 11.71 2.10 -27.60
CA GLN A 59 13.07 2.68 -27.54
C GLN A 59 13.93 2.11 -26.40
N ILE A 60 13.35 1.91 -25.21
CA ILE A 60 14.06 1.41 -24.04
C ILE A 60 14.51 -0.05 -24.25
N GLY A 61 13.63 -0.87 -24.83
CA GLY A 61 13.88 -2.29 -25.05
C GLY A 61 13.58 -3.17 -23.83
N GLY A 62 13.28 -4.43 -24.07
CA GLY A 62 12.75 -5.36 -23.05
C GLY A 62 13.71 -5.63 -21.89
N THR A 63 15.02 -5.74 -22.15
CA THR A 63 16.02 -6.04 -21.09
C THR A 63 16.08 -4.96 -20.02
N LYS A 64 16.17 -3.69 -20.42
CA LYS A 64 16.20 -2.57 -19.45
C LYS A 64 14.91 -2.44 -18.66
N ILE A 65 13.77 -2.74 -19.29
CA ILE A 65 12.47 -2.77 -18.59
C ILE A 65 12.48 -3.89 -17.54
N ALA A 66 13.01 -5.07 -17.88
CA ALA A 66 13.12 -6.17 -16.94
C ALA A 66 14.05 -5.84 -15.77
N ASP A 67 15.16 -5.14 -16.03
CA ASP A 67 16.09 -4.69 -14.99
C ASP A 67 15.46 -3.63 -14.06
N ALA A 68 14.61 -2.75 -14.61
CA ALA A 68 13.93 -1.70 -13.86
C ALA A 68 12.69 -2.20 -13.09
N GLU A 69 12.04 -3.28 -13.54
CA GLU A 69 10.81 -3.81 -12.96
C GLU A 69 10.82 -3.98 -11.42
N PRO A 70 11.83 -4.64 -10.79
CA PRO A 70 11.83 -4.80 -9.34
C PRO A 70 11.85 -3.47 -8.59
N HIS A 71 12.57 -2.48 -9.11
CA HIS A 71 12.63 -1.13 -8.54
C HIS A 71 11.31 -0.39 -8.68
N ILE A 72 10.64 -0.52 -9.84
CA ILE A 72 9.30 0.06 -10.05
C ILE A 72 8.29 -0.51 -9.06
N ARG A 73 8.31 -1.83 -8.84
CA ARG A 73 7.40 -2.50 -7.88
C ARG A 73 7.71 -2.13 -6.43
N SER A 74 8.99 -1.99 -6.08
CA SER A 74 9.43 -1.55 -4.75
C SER A 74 8.98 -0.10 -4.49
N ALA A 75 9.18 0.79 -5.47
CA ALA A 75 8.72 2.17 -5.42
C ALA A 75 7.20 2.29 -5.26
N GLU A 76 6.43 1.52 -6.04
CA GLU A 76 4.97 1.44 -5.97
C GLU A 76 4.49 1.11 -4.55
N GLN A 77 5.01 0.02 -3.97
CA GLN A 77 4.63 -0.39 -2.62
C GLN A 77 5.04 0.63 -1.55
N ALA A 78 6.25 1.18 -1.65
CA ALA A 78 6.77 2.15 -0.70
C ALA A 78 6.00 3.48 -0.77
N ALA A 79 5.68 3.96 -1.96
CA ALA A 79 4.94 5.22 -2.16
C ALA A 79 3.52 5.13 -1.59
N VAL A 80 2.79 4.05 -1.89
CA VAL A 80 1.45 3.83 -1.34
C VAL A 80 1.48 3.69 0.18
N ARG A 81 2.47 2.97 0.72
CA ARG A 81 2.67 2.90 2.18
C ARG A 81 2.93 4.27 2.76
N ALA A 82 3.80 5.07 2.14
CA ALA A 82 4.12 6.43 2.58
C ALA A 82 2.86 7.31 2.60
N LEU A 83 2.04 7.27 1.55
CA LEU A 83 0.80 8.05 1.46
C LEU A 83 -0.18 7.68 2.58
N ASN A 84 -0.41 6.38 2.81
CA ASN A 84 -1.22 5.90 3.93
C ASN A 84 -0.66 6.37 5.30
N PHE A 85 0.67 6.29 5.47
CA PHE A 85 1.49 6.94 6.52
C PHE A 85 1.15 8.43 6.79
N LEU A 86 1.09 9.20 5.71
CA LEU A 86 1.30 10.64 5.74
C LEU A 86 0.05 11.43 5.34
N GLU A 87 -1.12 10.79 5.39
CA GLU A 87 -2.38 11.29 4.83
C GLU A 87 -2.87 12.64 5.40
N ASP A 88 -2.44 13.00 6.62
CA ASP A 88 -2.67 14.31 7.26
C ASP A 88 -1.35 14.97 7.74
N HIS A 89 -0.21 14.50 7.24
CA HIS A 89 1.10 15.03 7.58
C HIS A 89 1.48 16.14 6.58
N ALA A 90 2.35 17.06 6.99
CA ALA A 90 2.95 18.06 6.10
C ALA A 90 3.75 17.49 4.90
N LEU A 91 3.90 16.16 4.83
CA LEU A 91 4.58 15.44 3.75
C LEU A 91 3.58 14.61 2.92
N GLY A 92 2.28 14.76 3.17
CA GLY A 92 1.23 14.02 2.45
C GLY A 92 1.29 14.30 0.95
N GLU A 93 1.46 15.57 0.57
CA GLU A 93 1.59 15.95 -0.84
C GLU A 93 2.84 15.34 -1.51
N ALA A 94 3.98 15.36 -0.82
CA ALA A 94 5.20 14.74 -1.32
C ALA A 94 5.03 13.22 -1.50
N ALA A 95 4.33 12.55 -0.58
CA ALA A 95 4.00 11.14 -0.71
C ALA A 95 3.01 10.88 -1.86
N HIS A 96 2.05 11.76 -2.07
CA HIS A 96 1.11 11.70 -3.19
C HIS A 96 1.83 11.87 -4.54
N GLU A 97 2.77 12.81 -4.64
CA GLU A 97 3.61 12.98 -5.82
C GLU A 97 4.51 11.76 -6.10
N ALA A 98 5.05 11.13 -5.04
CA ALA A 98 5.80 9.88 -5.19
C ALA A 98 4.93 8.73 -5.73
N VAL A 99 3.67 8.65 -5.30
CA VAL A 99 2.67 7.70 -5.84
C VAL A 99 2.48 7.93 -7.35
N HIS A 100 2.29 9.18 -7.79
CA HIS A 100 2.12 9.48 -9.22
C HIS A 100 3.37 9.14 -10.06
N ARG A 101 4.57 9.48 -9.59
CA ARG A 101 5.82 9.16 -10.29
C ARG A 101 6.01 7.65 -10.43
N ALA A 102 5.78 6.89 -9.37
CA ALA A 102 5.81 5.42 -9.43
C ALA A 102 4.72 4.87 -10.37
N ALA A 103 3.53 5.46 -10.35
CA ALA A 103 2.39 5.06 -11.18
C ALA A 103 2.65 5.23 -12.67
N GLN A 104 3.23 6.36 -13.07
CA GLN A 104 3.59 6.62 -14.46
C GLN A 104 4.60 5.59 -14.98
N LEU A 105 5.63 5.26 -14.19
CA LEU A 105 6.59 4.21 -14.55
C LEU A 105 5.91 2.84 -14.67
N ARG A 106 5.11 2.46 -13.67
CA ARG A 106 4.39 1.18 -13.63
C ARG A 106 3.45 1.05 -14.82
N ARG A 107 2.56 2.02 -15.04
CA ARG A 107 1.60 1.98 -16.13
C ARG A 107 2.28 2.08 -17.48
N GLY A 108 3.26 2.97 -17.64
CA GLY A 108 3.95 3.20 -18.91
C GLY A 108 4.76 2.02 -19.42
N LEU A 109 5.49 1.34 -18.52
CA LEU A 109 6.45 0.30 -18.90
C LEU A 109 5.91 -1.11 -18.73
N LEU A 110 5.11 -1.34 -17.70
CA LEU A 110 4.68 -2.68 -17.28
C LEU A 110 3.17 -2.90 -17.48
N GLY A 111 2.37 -1.83 -17.45
CA GLY A 111 0.91 -1.90 -17.51
C GLY A 111 0.28 -2.32 -16.17
N CYS A 112 -1.00 -1.98 -16.00
CA CYS A 112 -1.80 -2.30 -14.81
C CYS A 112 -3.00 -3.13 -15.26
N PRO A 113 -2.89 -4.47 -15.37
CA PRO A 113 -3.96 -5.29 -15.94
C PRO A 113 -5.24 -5.21 -15.13
N ILE A 114 -6.38 -5.21 -15.83
CA ILE A 114 -7.71 -5.42 -15.26
C ILE A 114 -8.07 -6.88 -15.52
N GLU A 115 -8.42 -7.60 -14.46
CA GLU A 115 -8.76 -9.02 -14.52
C GLU A 115 -10.26 -9.19 -14.72
N PHE A 116 -10.65 -10.16 -15.53
CA PHE A 116 -12.06 -10.56 -15.65
C PHE A 116 -12.24 -11.93 -14.99
N ARG A 117 -12.97 -11.95 -13.86
CA ARG A 117 -13.25 -13.15 -13.07
C ARG A 117 -14.65 -13.05 -12.47
N ASP A 118 -15.33 -14.18 -12.34
CA ASP A 118 -16.67 -14.28 -11.75
C ASP A 118 -17.72 -13.33 -12.38
N ASP A 119 -17.63 -13.16 -13.72
CA ASP A 119 -18.47 -12.27 -14.53
C ASP A 119 -18.36 -10.77 -14.17
N ALA A 120 -17.26 -10.38 -13.51
CA ALA A 120 -16.94 -9.01 -13.14
C ALA A 120 -15.50 -8.63 -13.48
N TYR A 121 -15.24 -7.33 -13.57
CA TYR A 121 -13.90 -6.79 -13.78
C TYR A 121 -13.30 -6.37 -12.45
N TRP A 122 -12.02 -6.66 -12.24
CA TRP A 122 -11.32 -6.39 -10.99
C TRP A 122 -10.02 -5.65 -11.27
N THR A 123 -9.73 -4.66 -10.43
CA THR A 123 -8.44 -3.96 -10.43
C THR A 123 -7.75 -4.14 -9.10
N THR A 124 -6.47 -4.47 -9.16
CA THR A 124 -5.54 -4.48 -8.01
C THR A 124 -4.53 -3.34 -8.13
N CYS A 125 -4.79 -2.35 -8.98
CA CYS A 125 -3.90 -1.21 -9.20
C CYS A 125 -3.76 -0.43 -7.89
N PRO A 126 -2.61 -0.47 -7.22
CA PRO A 126 -2.51 0.11 -5.88
C PRO A 126 -2.54 1.63 -5.92
N PHE A 127 -2.34 2.26 -7.08
CA PHE A 127 -2.51 3.71 -7.25
C PHE A 127 -3.99 4.09 -7.23
N SER A 128 -4.82 3.45 -8.06
CA SER A 128 -6.29 3.63 -8.04
C SER A 128 -6.86 3.38 -6.64
N LEU A 129 -6.39 2.29 -5.99
CA LEU A 129 -6.79 1.97 -4.62
C LEU A 129 -6.30 2.99 -3.59
N ALA A 130 -5.15 3.63 -3.79
CA ALA A 130 -4.63 4.65 -2.88
C ALA A 130 -5.43 5.96 -2.91
N HIS A 131 -6.13 6.25 -4.02
CA HIS A 131 -7.07 7.37 -4.08
C HIS A 131 -8.37 7.10 -3.32
N ILE A 132 -8.67 5.83 -3.00
CA ILE A 132 -9.81 5.46 -2.15
C ILE A 132 -9.37 5.57 -0.69
N ARG A 133 -9.71 6.69 -0.03
CA ARG A 133 -9.36 6.93 1.38
C ARG A 133 -10.33 6.26 2.34
N VAL A 134 -10.54 4.97 2.14
CA VAL A 134 -11.38 4.11 2.98
C VAL A 134 -10.61 2.85 3.33
N GLY A 135 -10.78 2.36 4.56
CA GLY A 135 -10.15 1.15 5.03
C GLY A 135 -10.97 0.49 6.13
N PHE A 136 -10.49 -0.64 6.62
CA PHE A 136 -11.14 -1.41 7.67
C PHE A 136 -10.44 -1.18 9.00
N SER A 137 -11.21 -0.84 10.01
CA SER A 137 -10.74 -0.76 11.39
C SER A 137 -11.53 -1.72 12.24
N ALA A 138 -10.84 -2.62 12.93
CA ALA A 138 -11.48 -3.52 13.88
C ALA A 138 -11.68 -2.79 15.21
N GLY A 139 -12.92 -2.78 15.71
CA GLY A 139 -13.25 -2.41 17.08
C GLY A 139 -12.89 -3.55 18.01
N ILE A 140 -11.65 -3.55 18.52
CA ILE A 140 -11.13 -4.60 19.40
C ILE A 140 -10.91 -4.02 20.79
N THR A 141 -11.32 -4.76 21.83
CA THR A 141 -10.85 -4.55 23.19
C THR A 141 -9.87 -5.64 23.56
N GLY A 142 -8.74 -5.29 24.15
CA GLY A 142 -7.79 -6.24 24.71
C GLY A 142 -6.98 -5.58 25.81
N SER A 143 -6.28 -6.39 26.58
CA SER A 143 -5.29 -5.92 27.56
C SER A 143 -3.90 -6.34 27.12
N PHE A 144 -2.88 -5.70 27.68
CA PHE A 144 -1.50 -6.07 27.42
C PHE A 144 -0.84 -6.41 28.75
N VAL A 145 -0.04 -7.47 28.74
CA VAL A 145 0.83 -7.85 29.86
C VAL A 145 2.29 -7.73 29.45
N CYS A 146 3.17 -7.50 30.41
CA CYS A 146 4.61 -7.45 30.14
C CYS A 146 5.16 -8.85 29.88
N SER A 147 5.92 -9.04 28.80
CA SER A 147 6.59 -10.32 28.50
C SER A 147 7.51 -10.82 29.62
N VAL A 148 8.07 -9.91 30.44
CA VAL A 148 9.05 -10.26 31.48
C VAL A 148 8.38 -10.71 32.78
N CYS A 149 7.33 -10.02 33.24
CA CYS A 149 6.71 -10.30 34.55
C CYS A 149 5.23 -10.69 34.52
N GLU A 150 4.61 -10.66 33.35
CA GLU A 150 3.20 -11.00 33.09
C GLU A 150 2.16 -10.13 33.82
N LYS A 151 2.58 -9.04 34.44
CA LYS A 151 1.66 -8.04 35.00
C LYS A 151 1.04 -7.19 33.88
N PRO A 152 -0.15 -6.62 34.09
CA PRO A 152 -0.68 -5.58 33.22
C PRO A 152 0.38 -4.50 32.95
N MET A 153 0.45 -4.02 31.71
CA MET A 153 1.47 -3.04 31.30
C MET A 153 1.39 -1.74 32.12
N GLU A 154 0.20 -1.36 32.57
CA GLU A 154 -0.05 -0.22 33.46
C GLU A 154 0.46 -0.41 34.89
N ASP A 155 0.65 -1.66 35.32
CA ASP A 155 1.04 -2.04 36.70
C ASP A 155 2.48 -2.59 36.77
N CYS A 156 3.26 -2.42 35.70
CA CYS A 156 4.59 -2.98 35.53
C CYS A 156 5.68 -1.90 35.50
N ASP A 157 6.80 -2.15 36.19
CA ASP A 157 7.97 -1.26 36.20
C ASP A 157 8.91 -1.46 34.98
N HIS A 158 8.66 -2.47 34.14
CA HIS A 158 9.50 -2.78 32.98
C HIS A 158 9.17 -1.87 31.80
N LEU A 159 10.16 -1.12 31.31
CA LEU A 159 10.03 -0.22 30.18
C LEU A 159 10.07 -1.00 28.85
N PRO A 160 9.10 -0.82 27.95
CA PRO A 160 9.12 -1.43 26.62
C PRO A 160 10.44 -1.18 25.89
N GLY A 161 11.01 -2.24 25.31
CA GLY A 161 12.29 -2.19 24.58
C GLY A 161 13.54 -2.25 25.46
N THR A 162 13.40 -2.27 26.79
CA THR A 162 14.54 -2.43 27.71
C THR A 162 14.80 -3.91 27.98
N THR A 163 16.07 -4.29 28.05
CA THR A 163 16.50 -5.67 28.34
C THR A 163 16.61 -5.88 29.85
N TYR A 164 16.09 -7.01 30.31
CA TYR A 164 16.12 -7.45 31.70
C TYR A 164 16.68 -8.87 31.80
N ASP A 165 17.30 -9.15 32.94
CA ASP A 165 18.08 -10.35 33.20
C ASP A 165 17.25 -11.37 34.00
N HIS A 166 16.35 -12.10 33.34
CA HIS A 166 15.55 -13.15 34.00
C HIS A 166 14.78 -14.05 33.01
N VAL A 167 14.89 -15.38 33.15
CA VAL A 167 14.00 -16.35 32.47
C VAL A 167 12.83 -16.74 33.35
N LYS A 168 11.64 -16.60 32.78
CA LYS A 168 10.40 -17.10 33.37
C LYS A 168 9.55 -17.75 32.27
N ARG A 169 9.04 -18.94 32.54
CA ARG A 169 7.96 -19.54 31.76
C ARG A 169 6.62 -18.98 32.17
N GLY A 170 5.83 -18.64 31.16
CA GLY A 170 4.47 -18.18 31.38
C GLY A 170 3.53 -19.29 31.79
N GLY A 171 2.31 -18.91 32.17
CA GLY A 171 1.26 -19.86 32.59
C GLY A 171 0.86 -20.89 31.50
N ASP A 172 1.16 -20.59 30.24
CA ASP A 172 0.96 -21.45 29.07
C ASP A 172 2.21 -22.28 28.70
N GLY A 173 3.30 -22.16 29.46
CA GLY A 173 4.58 -22.85 29.23
C GLY A 173 5.53 -22.14 28.27
N SER A 174 5.15 -20.99 27.70
CA SER A 174 6.00 -20.21 26.78
C SER A 174 7.17 -19.56 27.52
N CYS A 175 8.36 -19.55 26.91
CA CYS A 175 9.53 -18.86 27.47
C CYS A 175 9.47 -17.35 27.19
N ASN A 176 9.71 -16.50 28.19
CA ASN A 176 9.74 -15.05 27.99
C ASN A 176 10.91 -14.51 27.12
N VAL A 177 11.96 -15.32 26.88
CA VAL A 177 13.12 -14.93 26.05
C VAL A 177 12.88 -15.21 24.56
N CYS A 178 12.37 -16.40 24.23
CA CYS A 178 12.22 -16.84 22.84
C CYS A 178 10.78 -17.14 22.41
N HIS A 179 9.82 -17.03 23.32
CA HIS A 179 8.38 -17.27 23.12
C HIS A 179 7.99 -18.70 22.70
N GLU A 180 8.93 -19.64 22.73
CA GLU A 180 8.68 -21.05 22.45
C GLU A 180 8.33 -21.84 23.71
N SER A 181 7.51 -22.88 23.56
CA SER A 181 7.19 -23.81 24.65
C SER A 181 8.32 -24.81 24.91
N ASN A 182 9.12 -25.14 23.90
CA ASN A 182 10.27 -26.04 24.01
C ASN A 182 11.57 -25.33 23.59
N CYS A 183 12.39 -24.98 24.56
CA CYS A 183 13.65 -24.28 24.36
C CYS A 183 14.66 -24.66 25.46
N GLU A 184 15.94 -24.39 25.20
CA GLU A 184 17.03 -24.68 26.15
C GLU A 184 17.08 -23.70 27.35
N HIS A 185 16.25 -22.65 27.37
CA HIS A 185 16.17 -21.72 28.49
C HIS A 185 15.55 -22.39 29.74
N THR A 186 16.30 -22.36 30.83
CA THR A 186 15.88 -22.89 32.14
C THR A 186 15.25 -21.80 33.00
N ASP A 187 14.14 -22.11 33.68
CA ASP A 187 13.50 -21.17 34.60
C ASP A 187 14.44 -20.75 35.75
N GLY A 188 14.47 -19.44 36.03
CA GLY A 188 15.31 -18.85 37.08
C GLY A 188 16.77 -18.62 36.67
N GLU A 189 17.20 -19.05 35.48
CA GLU A 189 18.49 -18.66 34.92
C GLU A 189 18.43 -17.26 34.29
N THR A 190 19.60 -16.64 34.15
CA THR A 190 19.73 -15.26 33.69
C THR A 190 20.00 -15.23 32.20
N TYR A 191 19.01 -14.78 31.44
CA TYR A 191 19.13 -14.50 30.02
C TYR A 191 18.53 -13.13 29.71
N ALA A 192 19.08 -12.47 28.70
CA ALA A 192 18.61 -11.19 28.24
C ALA A 192 17.23 -11.33 27.59
N ALA A 193 16.19 -10.79 28.24
CA ALA A 193 14.84 -10.70 27.70
C ALA A 193 14.46 -9.23 27.49
N THR A 194 14.01 -8.87 26.28
CA THR A 194 13.52 -7.52 26.00
C THR A 194 12.06 -7.42 26.42
N ALA A 195 11.74 -6.47 27.29
CA ALA A 195 10.37 -6.22 27.69
C ALA A 195 9.54 -5.76 26.49
N THR A 196 8.52 -6.53 26.16
CA THR A 196 7.58 -6.27 25.08
C THR A 196 6.15 -6.44 25.59
N PRO A 197 5.21 -5.61 25.14
CA PRO A 197 3.80 -5.82 25.45
C PRO A 197 3.29 -7.06 24.71
N VAL A 198 2.75 -8.01 25.47
CA VAL A 198 2.07 -9.21 24.97
C VAL A 198 0.58 -8.99 25.12
N GLY A 199 -0.15 -8.97 24.01
CA GLY A 199 -1.58 -8.77 24.04
C GLY A 199 -2.32 -10.03 24.51
N VAL A 200 -3.24 -9.87 25.46
CA VAL A 200 -4.05 -10.93 26.04
C VAL A 200 -5.53 -10.52 26.06
N ALA A 201 -6.42 -11.51 26.11
CA ALA A 201 -7.87 -11.31 26.21
C ALA A 201 -8.47 -10.38 25.14
N PHE A 202 -8.05 -10.54 23.88
CA PHE A 202 -8.65 -9.80 22.78
C PHE A 202 -10.08 -10.27 22.48
N SER A 203 -10.99 -9.32 22.35
CA SER A 203 -12.35 -9.51 21.83
C SER A 203 -12.60 -8.52 20.72
N ALA A 204 -12.92 -9.03 19.53
CA ALA A 204 -13.37 -8.21 18.40
C ALA A 204 -14.89 -8.01 18.51
N HIS A 205 -15.33 -6.75 18.46
CA HIS A 205 -16.75 -6.37 18.55
C HIS A 205 -17.32 -6.08 17.17
N GLU A 206 -16.56 -5.37 16.34
CA GLU A 206 -16.98 -4.94 15.02
C GLU A 206 -15.78 -4.77 14.08
N VAL A 207 -16.07 -4.74 12.78
CA VAL A 207 -15.15 -4.23 11.75
C VAL A 207 -15.90 -3.14 11.01
N SER A 208 -15.39 -1.92 11.15
CA SER A 208 -16.01 -0.73 10.60
C SER A 208 -15.19 -0.21 9.43
N MET A 209 -15.89 0.18 8.37
CA MET A 209 -15.29 0.83 7.22
C MET A 209 -15.15 2.32 7.53
N VAL A 210 -13.92 2.82 7.59
CA VAL A 210 -13.61 4.16 8.09
C VAL A 210 -12.63 4.89 7.16
N PRO A 211 -12.64 6.23 7.13
CA PRO A 211 -11.68 6.98 6.34
C PRO A 211 -10.24 6.78 6.81
N ARG A 212 -10.04 6.60 8.12
CA ARG A 212 -8.73 6.48 8.77
C ARG A 212 -8.71 5.21 9.62
N PRO A 213 -8.30 4.06 9.05
CA PRO A 213 -8.22 2.84 9.82
C PRO A 213 -7.12 2.95 10.89
N MET A 214 -7.32 2.27 12.03
CA MET A 214 -6.32 2.23 13.11
C MET A 214 -4.95 1.77 12.60
N TYR A 215 -4.94 0.80 11.67
CA TYR A 215 -3.75 0.43 10.92
C TYR A 215 -3.80 1.06 9.52
N PRO A 216 -2.94 2.04 9.19
CA PRO A 216 -3.05 2.79 7.93
C PRO A 216 -2.98 1.96 6.65
N GLN A 217 -2.42 0.75 6.71
CA GLN A 217 -2.34 -0.14 5.56
C GLN A 217 -3.55 -1.10 5.45
N ALA A 218 -4.52 -1.04 6.36
CA ALA A 218 -5.76 -1.82 6.28
C ALA A 218 -6.74 -1.21 5.25
N ARG A 219 -6.26 -1.00 4.03
CA ARG A 219 -6.99 -0.45 2.88
C ARG A 219 -7.43 -1.58 1.95
N PHE A 220 -8.26 -1.28 0.96
CA PHE A 220 -8.62 -2.24 -0.09
C PHE A 220 -7.38 -2.72 -0.85
N GLY A 221 -7.30 -4.04 -1.08
CA GLY A 221 -6.26 -4.64 -1.94
C GLY A 221 -6.74 -4.87 -3.38
N GLU A 222 -8.05 -4.87 -3.58
CA GLU A 222 -8.71 -5.03 -4.87
C GLU A 222 -10.12 -4.44 -4.79
N ILE A 223 -10.66 -4.01 -5.93
CA ILE A 223 -12.05 -3.58 -6.08
C ILE A 223 -12.61 -4.07 -7.41
N GLU A 224 -13.92 -4.22 -7.46
CA GLU A 224 -14.66 -4.39 -8.71
C GLU A 224 -14.69 -3.07 -9.49
N VAL A 225 -14.46 -3.14 -10.80
CA VAL A 225 -14.62 -2.03 -11.74
C VAL A 225 -16.07 -2.03 -12.19
N THR A 226 -16.83 -1.03 -11.76
CA THR A 226 -18.29 -0.94 -11.97
C THR A 226 -18.69 -0.30 -13.31
N ASP A 227 -17.73 0.04 -14.16
CA ASP A 227 -18.00 0.63 -15.46
C ASP A 227 -18.66 -0.39 -16.39
N ASP A 228 -19.57 0.09 -17.25
CA ASP A 228 -20.23 -0.74 -18.27
C ASP A 228 -19.24 -1.07 -19.39
N LEU A 229 -18.40 -2.09 -19.12
CA LEU A 229 -17.37 -2.57 -20.00
C LEU A 229 -17.94 -3.59 -20.99
N ASP A 230 -17.78 -3.32 -22.27
CA ASP A 230 -18.40 -4.09 -23.35
C ASP A 230 -17.73 -5.47 -23.61
N PHE A 231 -18.21 -6.16 -24.65
CA PHE A 231 -17.68 -7.46 -25.06
C PHE A 231 -16.20 -7.39 -25.50
N GLU A 232 -15.75 -6.27 -26.07
CA GLU A 232 -14.35 -6.08 -26.47
C GLU A 232 -13.45 -5.97 -25.25
N ALA A 233 -13.87 -5.22 -24.22
CA ALA A 233 -13.18 -5.14 -22.95
C ALA A 233 -13.02 -6.53 -22.29
N ARG A 234 -14.03 -7.39 -22.37
CA ARG A 234 -13.95 -8.78 -21.85
C ARG A 234 -12.87 -9.58 -22.56
N ALA A 235 -12.84 -9.52 -23.89
CA ALA A 235 -11.83 -10.20 -24.69
C ALA A 235 -10.41 -9.69 -24.38
N LEU A 236 -10.26 -8.37 -24.20
CA LEU A 236 -8.99 -7.76 -23.82
C LEU A 236 -8.55 -8.16 -22.41
N ALA A 237 -9.46 -8.18 -21.43
CA ALA A 237 -9.17 -8.58 -20.05
C ALA A 237 -8.73 -10.05 -19.98
N GLN A 238 -9.46 -10.94 -20.66
CA GLN A 238 -9.10 -12.37 -20.75
C GLN A 238 -7.73 -12.60 -21.43
N ALA A 239 -7.34 -11.70 -22.34
CA ALA A 239 -6.03 -11.72 -22.97
C ALA A 239 -4.94 -11.01 -22.15
N GLY A 240 -5.26 -10.45 -20.97
CA GLY A 240 -4.34 -9.66 -20.15
C GLY A 240 -3.89 -8.35 -20.80
N ARG A 241 -4.72 -7.80 -21.69
CA ARG A 241 -4.46 -6.58 -22.49
C ARG A 241 -5.33 -5.39 -22.10
N LEU A 242 -6.36 -5.61 -21.30
CA LEU A 242 -7.10 -4.52 -20.68
C LEU A 242 -6.26 -3.98 -19.52
N HIS A 243 -5.97 -2.68 -19.54
CA HIS A 243 -5.19 -2.03 -18.52
C HIS A 243 -5.92 -0.79 -17.96
N CYS A 244 -5.77 -0.56 -16.67
CA CYS A 244 -6.17 0.70 -16.03
C CYS A 244 -5.31 1.84 -16.57
N ASP A 245 -5.95 2.94 -17.00
CA ASP A 245 -5.29 4.11 -17.58
C ASP A 245 -5.38 5.35 -16.69
N GLU A 246 -5.91 5.22 -15.48
CA GLU A 246 -6.18 6.32 -14.54
C GLU A 246 -4.94 7.18 -14.25
N CYS A 247 -3.76 6.57 -14.21
CA CYS A 247 -2.50 7.27 -13.94
C CYS A 247 -1.89 7.98 -15.17
N LEU A 248 -2.54 7.90 -16.33
CA LEU A 248 -2.14 8.60 -17.57
C LEU A 248 -2.91 9.90 -17.77
N GLY A 249 -3.54 10.44 -16.73
CA GLY A 249 -4.32 11.66 -16.80
C GLY A 249 -4.07 12.60 -15.62
N PRO A 250 -4.77 13.75 -15.60
CA PRO A 250 -4.87 14.55 -14.39
C PRO A 250 -5.43 13.70 -13.25
N CYS A 251 -4.82 13.83 -12.08
CA CYS A 251 -5.34 13.22 -10.87
C CYS A 251 -6.65 13.92 -10.46
N GLU A 252 -7.76 13.17 -10.33
CA GLU A 252 -9.06 13.68 -9.85
C GLU A 252 -9.04 14.07 -8.35
N GLY A 253 -7.93 13.80 -7.67
CA GLY A 253 -7.77 14.00 -6.24
C GLY A 253 -8.14 12.74 -5.45
N LEU A 254 -8.19 12.87 -4.14
CA LEU A 254 -8.47 11.75 -3.24
C LEU A 254 -9.99 11.64 -3.01
N LEU A 255 -10.54 10.44 -3.14
CA LEU A 255 -11.94 10.17 -2.87
C LEU A 255 -12.16 9.97 -1.37
N ASP A 256 -13.01 10.80 -0.77
CA ASP A 256 -13.48 10.57 0.59
C ASP A 256 -14.48 9.41 0.65
N ALA A 257 -14.78 8.93 1.87
CA ALA A 257 -15.66 7.80 2.07
C ALA A 257 -17.07 8.00 1.50
N ARG A 258 -17.59 9.24 1.53
CA ARG A 258 -18.93 9.55 1.04
C ARG A 258 -18.97 9.54 -0.49
N THR A 259 -17.99 10.17 -1.11
CA THR A 259 -17.83 10.24 -2.56
C THR A 259 -17.64 8.85 -3.13
N TRP A 260 -16.78 8.04 -2.52
CA TRP A 260 -16.59 6.65 -2.92
C TRP A 260 -17.88 5.83 -2.74
N ALA A 261 -18.52 5.85 -1.56
CA ALA A 261 -19.76 5.13 -1.32
C ALA A 261 -20.86 5.51 -2.33
N SER A 262 -20.98 6.79 -2.69
CA SER A 262 -21.89 7.25 -3.73
C SER A 262 -21.55 6.68 -5.11
N ARG A 263 -20.25 6.57 -5.46
CA ARG A 263 -19.82 6.00 -6.75
C ARG A 263 -20.13 4.50 -6.84
N VAL A 264 -20.00 3.76 -5.74
CA VAL A 264 -20.25 2.30 -5.70
C VAL A 264 -21.65 1.91 -5.24
N GLY A 265 -22.57 2.87 -5.09
CA GLY A 265 -23.96 2.60 -4.70
C GLY A 265 -24.14 2.05 -3.28
N LEU A 266 -23.19 2.28 -2.38
CA LEU A 266 -23.28 1.85 -0.99
C LEU A 266 -24.06 2.88 -0.15
N PRO A 267 -24.95 2.42 0.76
CA PRO A 267 -25.66 3.33 1.65
C PRO A 267 -24.66 4.02 2.60
N ILE A 268 -24.65 5.35 2.57
CA ILE A 268 -23.89 6.16 3.54
C ILE A 268 -24.72 6.20 4.83
N ALA A 269 -24.16 5.68 5.92
CA ALA A 269 -24.72 5.81 7.27
C ALA A 269 -24.43 7.20 7.88
#